data_AF-A0A7C5XIS7-F1
#
_entry.id   AF-A0A7C5XIS7-F1
#
_cell.length_a   1.000
_cell.length_b   1.000
_cell.length_c   1.000
_cell.angle_alpha   90.00
_cell.angle_beta   90.00
_cell.angle_gamma   90.00
#
_symmetry.space_group_name_H-M   'P 1'
#
loop_
_entity.id
_entity.type
_entity.pdbx_description
1 polymer ?
#
loop_
_entity_poly.entity_id
_entity_poly.type
_entity_poly.pdbx_seq_one_letter_code
_entity_poly.pdbx_strand_id
1 'polypeptide(L)'
;MCVYSNVINPFGSESIASRTANKVLYYIVRIVNTFKAHGNFTRKKITVFSLTVMCRREALLKAGLFDTSVEEPIVAEDYDLAIRVQKAGYKVITCNDAKALHYTHHAYKRTLLALERGSRWWERLIENDTYFFAKHYDVLGFVVFTHAIYNAFISPLALLVRLTKIKSFTPCFLINVFLRSIKGSLTGLIKGLMHAKRSAK
;
A
#
# COMPACT_ATOMS: atom_id res chain seq x y z
N MET A 1 -4.53 9.53 -21.25
CA MET A 1 -3.53 10.11 -20.32
C MET A 1 -4.23 10.42 -19.01
N CYS A 2 -3.48 10.31 -17.90
CA CYS A 2 -3.89 10.77 -16.58
C CYS A 2 -2.85 11.74 -16.02
N VAL A 3 -3.32 12.74 -15.29
CA VAL A 3 -2.51 13.78 -14.66
C VAL A 3 -2.89 13.83 -13.18
N TYR A 4 -1.92 13.99 -12.29
CA TYR A 4 -2.20 14.14 -10.86
C TYR A 4 -1.43 15.31 -10.24
N SER A 5 -1.98 15.89 -9.18
CA SER A 5 -1.35 17.00 -8.45
C SER A 5 -0.04 16.57 -7.78
N ASN A 6 0.96 17.44 -7.75
CA ASN A 6 2.08 17.28 -6.85
C ASN A 6 1.61 17.35 -5.38
N VAL A 7 2.07 16.42 -4.55
CA VAL A 7 1.62 16.30 -3.17
C VAL A 7 2.61 16.91 -2.21
N ILE A 8 2.09 17.82 -1.38
CA ILE A 8 2.82 18.42 -0.28
C ILE A 8 2.23 17.85 1.01
N ASN A 9 3.07 17.21 1.82
CA ASN A 9 2.68 16.81 3.16
C ASN A 9 3.16 17.87 4.15
N PRO A 10 2.29 18.81 4.60
CA PRO A 10 2.70 19.91 5.45
C PRO A 10 3.18 19.45 6.84
N PHE A 11 2.80 18.24 7.28
CA PHE A 11 3.24 17.66 8.55
C PHE A 11 4.45 16.72 8.42
N GLY A 12 4.99 16.58 7.21
CA GLY A 12 6.08 15.67 6.91
C GLY A 12 5.71 14.19 7.10
N SER A 13 6.68 13.31 6.87
CA SER A 13 6.44 11.87 6.88
C SER A 13 6.09 11.33 8.29
N GLU A 14 5.09 10.44 8.36
CA GLU A 14 4.76 9.64 9.55
C GLU A 14 5.78 8.50 9.80
N SER A 15 6.80 8.39 8.95
CA SER A 15 7.87 7.39 9.10
C SER A 15 8.67 7.65 10.37
N ILE A 16 9.03 6.57 11.06
CA ILE A 16 9.96 6.65 12.18
C ILE A 16 11.32 7.19 11.71
N ALA A 17 11.73 6.85 10.48
CA ALA A 17 12.99 7.32 9.89
C ALA A 17 13.07 8.85 9.76
N SER A 18 11.95 9.54 9.51
CA SER A 18 11.95 11.01 9.39
C SER A 18 11.89 11.74 10.72
N ARG A 19 11.65 11.02 11.84
CA ARG A 19 11.47 11.60 13.17
C ARG A 19 12.53 11.18 14.19
N THR A 20 13.42 10.26 13.82
CA THR A 20 14.46 9.74 14.71
C THR A 20 15.79 10.46 14.49
N ALA A 21 16.45 10.87 15.58
CA ALA A 21 17.85 11.30 15.56
C ALA A 21 18.83 10.11 15.63
N ASN A 22 18.35 8.91 15.97
CA ASN A 22 19.18 7.70 16.07
C ASN A 22 19.48 7.14 14.68
N LYS A 23 20.77 7.19 14.29
CA LYS A 23 21.28 6.72 12.99
C LYS A 23 21.02 5.22 12.75
N VAL A 24 21.19 4.38 13.77
CA VAL A 24 20.96 2.93 13.65
C VAL A 24 19.50 2.66 13.33
N LEU A 25 18.58 3.29 14.08
CA LEU A 25 17.14 3.17 13.84
C LEU A 25 16.75 3.70 12.46
N TYR A 26 17.35 4.81 12.01
CA TYR A 26 17.16 5.35 10.67
C TYR A 26 17.51 4.31 9.58
N TYR A 27 18.70 3.69 9.66
CA TYR A 27 19.12 2.70 8.68
C TYR A 27 18.28 1.43 8.71
N ILE A 28 17.89 0.93 9.90
CA ILE A 28 16.98 -0.21 10.04
C ILE A 28 15.66 0.06 9.34
N VAL A 29 15.01 1.20 9.63
CA VAL A 29 13.73 1.55 9.00
C VAL A 29 13.89 1.75 7.50
N ARG A 30 15.01 2.30 7.03
CA ARG A 30 15.30 2.45 5.60
C ARG A 30 15.43 1.09 4.91
N ILE A 31 16.15 0.13 5.50
CA ILE A 31 16.26 -1.24 5.01
C ILE A 31 14.89 -1.90 4.96
N VAL A 32 14.13 -1.84 6.06
CA VAL A 32 12.77 -2.37 6.14
C VAL A 32 11.86 -1.80 5.04
N ASN A 33 11.94 -0.51 4.76
CA ASN A 33 11.14 0.13 3.70
C ASN A 33 11.48 -0.36 2.29
N THR A 34 12.66 -0.95 2.06
CA THR A 34 13.01 -1.53 0.75
C THR A 34 12.16 -2.75 0.40
N PHE A 35 11.57 -3.41 1.40
CA PHE A 35 10.69 -4.55 1.21
C PHE A 35 9.31 -4.13 0.68
N LYS A 36 8.92 -2.86 0.87
CA LYS A 36 7.63 -2.35 0.39
C LYS A 36 7.63 -2.14 -1.12
N ALA A 37 6.52 -2.48 -1.77
CA ALA A 37 6.33 -2.22 -3.19
C ALA A 37 6.47 -0.73 -3.55
N HIS A 38 5.99 0.15 -2.67
CA HIS A 38 6.02 1.61 -2.86
C HIS A 38 7.43 2.15 -3.11
N GLY A 39 8.45 1.65 -2.40
CA GLY A 39 9.83 2.11 -2.57
C GLY A 39 10.45 1.72 -3.92
N ASN A 40 9.83 0.76 -4.63
CA ASN A 40 10.31 0.27 -5.92
C ASN A 40 9.68 1.00 -7.10
N PHE A 41 8.61 1.77 -6.91
CA PHE A 41 8.00 2.56 -7.98
C PHE A 41 8.97 3.57 -8.57
N THR A 42 9.66 4.35 -7.73
CA THR A 42 10.69 5.29 -8.18
C THR A 42 11.82 4.58 -8.91
N ARG A 43 12.28 3.42 -8.40
CA ARG A 43 13.36 2.63 -9.02
C ARG A 43 12.99 2.10 -10.41
N LYS A 44 11.73 1.64 -10.56
CA LYS A 44 11.18 1.13 -11.82
C LYS A 44 10.57 2.21 -12.72
N LYS A 45 10.69 3.49 -12.33
CA LYS A 45 10.07 4.64 -13.02
C LYS A 45 8.56 4.47 -13.25
N ILE A 46 7.88 3.77 -12.35
CA ILE A 46 6.43 3.59 -12.37
C ILE A 46 5.83 4.81 -11.69
N THR A 47 5.06 5.59 -12.46
CA THR A 47 4.35 6.74 -11.91
C THR A 47 3.00 6.27 -11.41
N VAL A 48 2.64 6.63 -10.19
CA VAL A 48 1.39 6.22 -9.58
C VAL A 48 0.56 7.42 -9.19
N PHE A 49 -0.75 7.20 -9.08
CA PHE A 49 -1.67 8.22 -8.65
C PHE A 49 -1.35 8.72 -7.24
N SER A 50 -1.86 9.91 -6.99
CA SER A 50 -1.87 10.51 -5.66
C SER A 50 -3.21 11.18 -5.44
N LEU A 51 -3.31 12.07 -4.45
CA LEU A 51 -4.57 12.64 -3.96
C LEU A 51 -5.58 13.12 -5.02
N THR A 52 -5.12 13.93 -5.98
CA THR A 52 -6.02 14.54 -6.97
C THR A 52 -5.61 14.09 -8.35
N VAL A 53 -6.49 13.38 -9.05
CA VAL A 53 -6.22 12.77 -10.35
C VAL A 53 -7.29 13.20 -11.35
N MET A 54 -6.86 13.60 -12.54
CA MET A 54 -7.70 13.79 -13.70
C MET A 54 -7.26 12.84 -14.81
N CYS A 55 -8.21 12.08 -15.36
CA CYS A 55 -7.94 11.13 -16.43
C CYS A 55 -8.85 11.39 -17.64
N ARG A 56 -8.32 11.18 -18.84
CA ARG A 56 -9.18 11.05 -20.03
C ARG A 56 -10.10 9.84 -19.85
N ARG A 57 -11.38 9.99 -20.18
CA ARG A 57 -12.39 8.93 -20.08
C ARG A 57 -11.94 7.63 -20.75
N GLU A 58 -11.43 7.72 -21.97
CA GLU A 58 -10.90 6.58 -22.74
C GLU A 58 -9.80 5.79 -22.00
N ALA A 59 -8.96 6.48 -21.22
CA ALA A 59 -7.87 5.85 -20.48
C ALA A 59 -8.40 5.04 -19.31
N LEU A 60 -9.42 5.55 -18.61
CA LEU A 60 -10.09 4.83 -17.53
C LEU A 60 -10.88 3.62 -18.07
N LEU A 61 -11.61 3.81 -19.17
CA LEU A 61 -12.37 2.73 -19.80
C LEU A 61 -11.45 1.61 -20.30
N LYS A 62 -10.35 1.96 -20.98
CA LYS A 62 -9.38 0.96 -21.47
C LYS A 62 -8.60 0.28 -20.34
N ALA A 63 -8.39 0.96 -19.22
CA ALA A 63 -7.79 0.36 -18.03
C ALA A 63 -8.75 -0.58 -17.27
N GLY A 64 -10.07 -0.46 -17.50
CA GLY A 64 -11.09 -1.28 -16.83
C GLY A 64 -11.60 -0.72 -15.50
N LEU A 65 -11.59 0.61 -15.33
CA LEU A 65 -12.09 1.31 -14.12
C LEU A 65 -11.51 0.77 -12.80
N PHE A 66 -12.15 0.96 -11.64
CA PHE A 66 -11.71 0.34 -10.39
C PHE A 66 -12.06 -1.15 -10.35
N ASP A 67 -11.22 -1.93 -9.67
CA ASP A 67 -11.46 -3.34 -9.44
C ASP A 67 -12.55 -3.53 -8.37
N THR A 68 -13.73 -3.97 -8.78
CA THR A 68 -14.89 -4.16 -7.89
C THR A 68 -14.92 -5.54 -7.24
N SER A 69 -13.89 -6.38 -7.43
CA SER A 69 -13.83 -7.71 -6.83
C SER A 69 -13.32 -7.73 -5.39
N VAL A 70 -12.90 -6.57 -4.88
CA VAL A 70 -12.29 -6.41 -3.55
C VAL A 70 -13.31 -5.78 -2.58
N GLU A 71 -13.45 -6.38 -1.39
CA GLU A 71 -14.28 -5.85 -0.30
C GLU A 71 -13.48 -4.92 0.62
N GLU A 72 -14.18 -4.05 1.36
CA GLU A 72 -13.57 -3.21 2.39
C GLU A 72 -12.77 -4.02 3.45
N PRO A 73 -11.62 -3.50 3.94
CA PRO A 73 -11.06 -2.17 3.67
C PRO A 73 -10.27 -2.07 2.37
N ILE A 74 -10.61 -1.11 1.52
CA ILE A 74 -9.91 -0.88 0.25
C ILE A 74 -8.59 -0.11 0.50
N VAL A 75 -7.51 -0.60 -0.09
CA VAL A 75 -6.17 0.01 -0.04
C VAL A 75 -5.41 -0.37 -1.29
N ALA A 76 -4.60 0.55 -1.82
CA ALA A 76 -3.74 0.35 -2.99
C ALA A 76 -4.46 0.22 -4.34
N GLU A 77 -5.76 0.52 -4.37
CA GLU A 77 -6.61 0.57 -5.56
C GLU A 77 -6.18 1.67 -6.54
N ASP A 78 -5.64 2.78 -6.02
CA ASP A 78 -5.10 3.90 -6.78
C ASP A 78 -3.79 3.51 -7.50
N TYR A 79 -2.90 2.76 -6.82
CA TYR A 79 -1.70 2.19 -7.42
C TYR A 79 -2.04 1.21 -8.53
N ASP A 80 -2.99 0.32 -8.27
CA ASP A 80 -3.48 -0.63 -9.27
C ASP A 80 -3.97 0.09 -10.53
N LEU A 81 -4.91 1.02 -10.38
CA LEU A 81 -5.47 1.72 -11.52
C LEU A 81 -4.39 2.49 -12.29
N ALA A 82 -3.44 3.13 -11.61
CA ALA A 82 -2.33 3.82 -12.26
C ALA A 82 -1.42 2.86 -13.07
N ILE A 83 -1.15 1.66 -12.55
CA ILE A 83 -0.38 0.64 -13.29
C ILE A 83 -1.19 0.16 -14.50
N ARG A 84 -2.49 -0.12 -14.36
CA ARG A 84 -3.34 -0.56 -15.49
C ARG A 84 -3.48 0.51 -16.57
N VAL A 85 -3.60 1.78 -16.22
CA VAL A 85 -3.58 2.90 -17.18
C VAL A 85 -2.28 2.92 -17.99
N GLN A 86 -1.13 2.69 -17.34
CA GLN A 86 0.16 2.60 -18.02
C GLN A 86 0.25 1.37 -18.93
N LYS A 87 -0.21 0.20 -18.46
CA LYS A 87 -0.30 -1.02 -19.29
C LYS A 87 -1.21 -0.85 -20.51
N ALA A 88 -2.25 -0.03 -20.41
CA ALA A 88 -3.14 0.31 -21.53
C ALA A 88 -2.51 1.27 -22.56
N GLY A 89 -1.24 1.68 -22.35
CA GLY A 89 -0.48 2.56 -23.24
C GLY A 89 -0.65 4.05 -22.94
N TYR A 90 -1.28 4.43 -21.83
CA TYR A 90 -1.46 5.83 -21.46
C TYR A 90 -0.45 6.29 -20.42
N LYS A 91 0.05 7.52 -20.60
CA LYS A 91 0.92 8.15 -19.61
C LYS A 91 0.16 8.54 -18.34
N VAL A 92 0.83 8.38 -17.20
CA VAL A 92 0.46 8.95 -15.90
C VAL A 92 1.54 9.96 -15.55
N ILE A 93 1.17 11.23 -15.36
CA ILE A 93 2.13 12.33 -15.15
C ILE A 93 1.75 13.22 -13.97
N THR A 94 2.75 13.77 -13.29
CA THR A 94 2.54 14.79 -12.25
C THR A 94 2.41 16.18 -12.88
N CYS A 95 1.44 16.97 -12.44
CA CYS A 95 1.37 18.40 -12.66
C CYS A 95 2.05 19.11 -11.49
N ASN A 96 3.21 19.72 -11.73
CA ASN A 96 4.00 20.37 -10.68
C ASN A 96 3.39 21.69 -10.20
N ASP A 97 2.57 22.33 -11.04
CA ASP A 97 1.88 23.59 -10.72
C ASP A 97 0.67 23.35 -9.82
N ALA A 98 0.00 22.21 -9.98
CA ALA A 98 -1.10 21.80 -9.13
C ALA A 98 -0.58 21.17 -7.83
N LYS A 99 -0.86 21.81 -6.69
CA LYS A 99 -0.42 21.36 -5.36
C LYS A 99 -1.60 20.88 -4.54
N ALA A 100 -1.54 19.65 -4.02
CA ALA A 100 -2.51 19.14 -3.07
C ALA A 100 -1.85 18.93 -1.69
N LEU A 101 -2.51 19.44 -0.64
CA LEU A 101 -2.08 19.26 0.74
C LEU A 101 -2.58 17.92 1.28
N HIS A 102 -1.66 17.02 1.63
CA HIS A 102 -1.99 15.72 2.20
C HIS A 102 -1.76 15.69 3.70
N TYR A 103 -2.83 15.82 4.47
CA TYR A 103 -2.80 15.59 5.90
C TYR A 103 -2.83 14.08 6.18
N THR A 104 -1.65 13.46 6.32
CA THR A 104 -1.55 12.02 6.55
C THR A 104 -1.51 11.68 8.03
N HIS A 105 -2.61 11.07 8.50
CA HIS A 105 -2.69 10.30 9.75
C HIS A 105 -3.07 8.85 9.45
N HIS A 106 -2.60 8.32 8.32
CA HIS A 106 -3.01 7.00 7.82
C HIS A 106 -2.63 5.91 8.81
N ALA A 107 -1.41 5.98 9.36
CA ALA A 107 -0.95 4.98 10.29
C ALA A 107 -1.68 5.04 11.64
N TYR A 108 -2.00 6.25 12.12
CA TYR A 108 -2.79 6.43 13.33
C TYR A 108 -4.24 5.96 13.15
N LYS A 109 -4.91 6.37 12.06
CA LYS A 109 -6.27 5.92 11.71
C LYS A 109 -6.36 4.40 11.59
N ARG A 110 -5.41 3.76 10.90
CA ARG A 110 -5.35 2.29 10.80
C ARG A 110 -5.18 1.61 12.17
N THR A 111 -4.45 2.24 13.09
CA THR A 111 -4.29 1.72 14.45
C THR A 111 -5.61 1.74 15.21
N LEU A 112 -6.35 2.85 15.15
CA LEU A 112 -7.68 2.96 15.77
C LEU A 112 -8.68 1.99 15.14
N LEU A 113 -8.72 1.90 13.80
CA LEU A 113 -9.61 0.97 13.10
C LEU A 113 -9.30 -0.49 13.40
N ALA A 114 -8.03 -0.86 13.56
CA ALA A 114 -7.67 -2.21 13.98
C ALA A 114 -8.18 -2.55 15.38
N LEU A 115 -8.22 -1.57 16.29
CA LEU A 115 -8.80 -1.73 17.63
C LEU A 115 -10.33 -1.81 17.59
N GLU A 116 -10.98 -0.93 16.83
CA GLU A 116 -12.45 -0.85 16.72
C GLU A 116 -13.05 -2.03 15.95
N ARG A 117 -12.47 -2.38 14.79
CA ARG A 117 -12.99 -3.40 13.87
C ARG A 117 -12.36 -4.78 14.07
N GLY A 118 -11.30 -4.84 14.88
CA GLY A 118 -10.67 -6.07 15.30
C GLY A 118 -9.74 -6.70 14.24
N SER A 119 -9.20 -7.86 14.59
CA SER A 119 -8.14 -8.52 13.83
C SER A 119 -8.60 -9.03 12.45
N ARG A 120 -9.88 -9.35 12.26
CA ARG A 120 -10.44 -9.75 10.94
C ARG A 120 -10.40 -8.61 9.93
N TRP A 121 -10.67 -7.39 10.37
CA TRP A 121 -10.54 -6.21 9.51
C TRP A 121 -9.08 -6.00 9.09
N TRP A 122 -8.14 -6.19 10.01
CA TRP A 122 -6.71 -6.13 9.72
C TRP A 122 -6.26 -7.20 8.72
N GLU A 123 -6.79 -8.43 8.82
CA GLU A 123 -6.55 -9.49 7.83
C GLU A 123 -6.89 -9.03 6.41
N ARG A 124 -8.11 -8.49 6.24
CA ARG A 124 -8.60 -8.02 4.95
C ARG A 124 -7.79 -6.83 4.41
N LEU A 125 -7.39 -5.90 5.28
CA LEU A 125 -6.50 -4.79 4.91
C LEU A 125 -5.18 -5.31 4.31
N ILE A 126 -4.57 -6.28 4.98
CA ILE A 126 -3.30 -6.88 4.56
C ILE A 126 -3.48 -7.72 3.28
N GLU A 127 -4.59 -8.45 3.18
CA GLU A 127 -4.97 -9.22 2.00
C GLU A 127 -5.10 -8.30 0.77
N ASN A 128 -5.87 -7.23 0.88
CA ASN A 128 -6.14 -6.30 -0.22
C ASN A 128 -4.87 -5.55 -0.65
N ASP A 129 -4.09 -5.02 0.30
CA ASP A 129 -2.82 -4.35 0.01
C ASP A 129 -1.89 -5.30 -0.76
N THR A 130 -1.74 -6.54 -0.30
CA THR A 130 -0.88 -7.53 -0.95
C THR A 130 -1.43 -7.96 -2.32
N TYR A 131 -2.74 -8.15 -2.44
CA TYR A 131 -3.42 -8.54 -3.68
C TYR A 131 -3.16 -7.55 -4.81
N PHE A 132 -3.37 -6.25 -4.56
CA PHE A 132 -3.24 -5.22 -5.60
C PHE A 132 -1.81 -5.12 -6.13
N PHE A 133 -0.77 -5.31 -5.31
CA PHE A 133 0.59 -5.38 -5.83
C PHE A 133 0.88 -6.72 -6.54
N ALA A 134 0.43 -7.84 -5.96
CA ALA A 134 0.70 -9.17 -6.53
C ALA A 134 0.08 -9.37 -7.92
N LYS A 135 -1.07 -8.74 -8.21
CA LYS A 135 -1.69 -8.82 -9.55
C LYS A 135 -0.91 -8.13 -10.65
N HIS A 136 0.10 -7.33 -10.30
CA HIS A 136 1.04 -6.69 -11.21
C HIS A 136 2.43 -7.31 -11.16
N TYR A 137 2.51 -8.62 -10.92
CA TYR A 137 3.77 -9.37 -10.89
C TYR A 137 4.62 -9.18 -12.16
N ASP A 138 4.00 -9.08 -13.33
CA ASP A 138 4.67 -8.80 -14.61
C ASP A 138 5.46 -7.48 -14.60
N VAL A 139 5.03 -6.49 -13.82
CA VAL A 139 5.69 -5.18 -13.69
C VAL A 139 6.61 -5.14 -12.46
N LEU A 140 6.13 -5.67 -11.33
CA LEU A 140 6.81 -5.56 -10.03
C LEU A 140 7.83 -6.68 -9.80
N GLY A 141 7.65 -7.84 -10.42
CA GLY A 141 8.52 -9.00 -10.30
C GLY A 141 8.65 -9.47 -8.86
N PHE A 142 9.88 -9.78 -8.43
CA PHE A 142 10.18 -10.31 -7.10
C PHE A 142 9.71 -9.40 -5.93
N VAL A 143 9.51 -8.11 -6.18
CA VAL A 143 9.06 -7.13 -5.18
C VAL A 143 7.72 -7.51 -4.56
N VAL A 144 6.85 -8.24 -5.27
CA VAL A 144 5.56 -8.68 -4.71
C VAL A 144 5.76 -9.63 -3.51
N PHE A 145 6.79 -10.48 -3.55
CA PHE A 145 7.09 -11.41 -2.47
C PHE A 145 7.69 -10.69 -1.27
N THR A 146 8.63 -9.77 -1.49
CA THR A 146 9.20 -8.97 -0.39
C THR A 146 8.13 -8.10 0.28
N HIS A 147 7.16 -7.61 -0.50
CA HIS A 147 6.05 -6.85 0.02
C HIS A 147 5.07 -7.71 0.84
N ALA A 148 4.77 -8.93 0.39
CA ALA A 148 3.99 -9.89 1.16
C ALA A 148 4.69 -10.24 2.49
N ILE A 149 6.02 -10.43 2.49
CA ILE A 149 6.82 -10.65 3.72
C ILE A 149 6.73 -9.43 4.65
N TYR A 150 6.86 -8.22 4.10
CA TYR A 150 6.68 -6.99 4.86
C TYR A 150 5.31 -6.94 5.54
N ASN A 151 4.24 -7.26 4.81
CA ASN A 151 2.89 -7.25 5.35
C ASN A 151 2.65 -8.37 6.38
N ALA A 152 3.25 -9.53 6.20
CA ALA A 152 3.10 -10.65 7.12
C ALA A 152 3.76 -10.39 8.48
N PHE A 153 4.95 -9.77 8.49
CA PHE A 153 5.78 -9.69 9.70
C PHE A 153 6.05 -8.27 10.20
N ILE A 154 6.27 -7.32 9.29
CA ILE A 154 6.65 -5.95 9.66
C ILE A 154 5.44 -5.08 9.95
N SER A 155 4.39 -5.16 9.14
CA SER A 155 3.14 -4.42 9.37
C SER A 155 2.53 -4.68 10.78
N PRO A 156 2.39 -5.93 11.27
CA PRO A 156 1.89 -6.17 12.63
C PRO A 156 2.86 -5.69 13.73
N LEU A 157 4.18 -5.76 13.53
CA LEU A 157 5.16 -5.17 14.46
C LEU A 157 5.03 -3.65 14.53
N ALA A 158 4.85 -2.99 13.38
CA ALA A 158 4.65 -1.55 13.31
C ALA A 158 3.34 -1.13 14.00
N LEU A 159 2.29 -1.97 13.92
CA LEU A 159 1.06 -1.76 14.68
C LEU A 159 1.31 -1.90 16.19
N LEU A 160 2.02 -2.94 16.63
CA LEU A 160 2.38 -3.14 18.04
C LEU A 160 3.10 -1.92 18.63
N VAL A 161 4.13 -1.40 17.96
CA VAL A 161 4.88 -0.21 18.38
C VAL A 161 3.99 1.03 18.53
N ARG A 162 2.89 1.11 17.77
CA ARG A 162 1.93 2.22 17.88
C ARG A 162 0.94 2.00 19.01
N LEU A 163 0.48 0.76 19.20
CA LEU A 163 -0.45 0.39 20.25
C LEU A 163 0.13 0.58 21.65
N THR A 164 1.44 0.38 21.85
CA THR A 164 2.10 0.65 23.14
C THR A 164 1.95 2.11 23.59
N LYS A 165 1.72 3.06 22.65
CA LYS A 165 1.45 4.47 22.97
C LYS A 165 0.00 4.73 23.40
N ILE A 166 -0.94 3.88 22.96
CA ILE A 166 -2.38 4.05 23.20
C ILE A 166 -2.83 3.23 24.43
N LYS A 167 -2.01 2.25 24.87
CA LYS A 167 -2.23 1.42 26.09
C LYS A 167 -3.61 0.72 26.16
N SER A 168 -4.20 0.38 25.01
CA SER A 168 -5.53 -0.24 24.93
C SER A 168 -5.55 -1.45 24.00
N PHE A 169 -5.01 -2.59 24.43
CA PHE A 169 -5.09 -3.87 23.71
C PHE A 169 -4.79 -5.06 24.63
N THR A 170 -5.18 -6.27 24.21
CA THR A 170 -4.85 -7.52 24.90
C THR A 170 -3.74 -8.30 24.18
N PRO A 171 -2.95 -9.13 24.88
CA PRO A 171 -1.97 -10.00 24.22
C PRO A 171 -2.60 -10.93 23.17
N CYS A 172 -3.80 -11.46 23.45
CA CYS A 172 -4.56 -12.27 22.50
C CYS A 172 -4.89 -11.51 21.21
N PHE A 173 -5.20 -10.22 21.29
CA PHE A 173 -5.42 -9.39 20.11
C PHE A 173 -4.16 -9.33 19.23
N LEU A 174 -2.98 -9.13 19.82
CA LEU A 174 -1.73 -9.09 19.07
C LEU A 174 -1.41 -10.42 18.37
N ILE A 175 -1.53 -11.53 19.08
CA ILE A 175 -1.30 -12.87 18.50
C ILE A 175 -2.22 -13.07 17.29
N ASN A 176 -3.50 -12.72 17.44
CA ASN A 176 -4.47 -12.79 16.34
C ASN A 176 -4.09 -11.87 15.17
N VAL A 177 -3.66 -10.63 15.43
CA VAL A 177 -3.18 -9.71 14.39
C VAL A 177 -2.00 -10.32 13.63
N PHE A 178 -1.03 -10.92 14.30
CA PHE A 178 0.12 -11.57 13.65
C PHE A 178 -0.31 -12.72 12.74
N LEU A 179 -1.08 -13.68 13.29
CA LEU A 179 -1.56 -14.84 12.52
C LEU A 179 -2.39 -14.41 11.31
N ARG A 180 -3.24 -13.40 11.49
CA ARG A 180 -4.06 -12.83 10.42
C ARG A 180 -3.26 -12.03 9.40
N SER A 181 -2.17 -11.37 9.80
CA SER A 181 -1.26 -10.70 8.86
C SER A 181 -0.60 -11.71 7.92
N ILE A 182 -0.15 -12.84 8.47
CA ILE A 182 0.43 -13.95 7.68
C ILE A 182 -0.63 -14.51 6.72
N LYS A 183 -1.82 -14.84 7.25
CA LYS A 183 -2.92 -15.38 6.44
C LYS A 183 -3.32 -14.41 5.32
N GLY A 184 -3.61 -13.16 5.65
CA GLY A 184 -3.98 -12.13 4.67
C GLY A 184 -2.91 -11.95 3.61
N SER A 185 -1.62 -11.91 4.00
CA SER A 185 -0.52 -11.75 3.03
C SER A 185 -0.44 -12.94 2.08
N LEU A 186 -0.58 -14.18 2.58
CA LEU A 186 -0.57 -15.38 1.75
C LEU A 186 -1.78 -15.42 0.82
N THR A 187 -2.98 -15.15 1.33
CA THR A 187 -4.22 -15.13 0.55
C THR A 187 -4.16 -14.07 -0.55
N GLY A 188 -3.75 -12.84 -0.20
CA GLY A 188 -3.61 -11.74 -1.15
C GLY A 188 -2.57 -12.04 -2.24
N LEU A 189 -1.42 -12.60 -1.85
CA LEU A 189 -0.38 -13.00 -2.79
C LEU A 189 -0.88 -14.07 -3.78
N ILE A 190 -1.53 -15.14 -3.29
CA ILE A 190 -2.07 -16.20 -4.15
C ILE A 190 -3.12 -15.63 -5.10
N LYS A 191 -4.11 -14.90 -4.59
CA LYS A 191 -5.18 -14.29 -5.41
C LYS A 191 -4.59 -13.36 -6.48
N GLY A 192 -3.63 -12.51 -6.11
CA GLY A 192 -3.00 -11.58 -7.04
C GLY A 192 -2.20 -12.30 -8.12
N LEU A 193 -1.39 -13.31 -7.76
CA LEU A 193 -0.64 -14.10 -8.73
C LEU A 193 -1.54 -14.88 -9.69
N MET A 194 -2.65 -15.45 -9.18
CA MET A 194 -3.65 -16.10 -10.03
C MET A 194 -4.27 -15.12 -11.03
N HIS A 195 -4.56 -13.89 -10.60
CA HIS A 195 -5.06 -12.82 -11.48
C HIS A 195 -4.01 -12.44 -12.54
N ALA A 196 -2.75 -12.25 -12.14
CA ALA A 196 -1.66 -11.94 -13.05
C ALA A 196 -1.50 -13.01 -14.14
N LYS A 197 -1.56 -14.29 -13.75
CA LYS A 197 -1.48 -15.43 -14.69
C LYS A 197 -2.64 -15.45 -15.70
N ARG A 198 -3.86 -15.08 -15.28
CA ARG A 198 -5.02 -15.00 -16.17
C ARG A 198 -4.90 -13.85 -17.18
N SER A 199 -4.31 -12.74 -16.76
CA SER A 199 -4.15 -11.54 -17.59
C SER A 199 -3.02 -11.64 -18.63
N ALA A 200 -2.15 -12.65 -18.51
CA ALA A 200 -1.02 -12.89 -19.41
C ALA A 200 -1.34 -13.86 -20.56
N LYS A 201 -2.55 -14.43 -20.57
CA LYS A 201 -3.10 -15.24 -21.67
C LYS A 201 -3.97 -14.37 -22.55
#